data_AF-A0A8D8FGS3-F1
#
_entry.id   AF-A0A8D8FGS3-F1
#
_cell.length_a   1.000
_cell.length_b   1.000
_cell.length_c   1.000
_cell.angle_alpha   90.00
_cell.angle_beta   90.00
_cell.angle_gamma   90.00
#
_symmetry.space_group_name_H-M   'P 1'
#
loop_
_entity.id
_entity.type
_entity.pdbx_description
1 polymer ?
#
loop_
_entity_poly.entity_id
_entity_poly.type
_entity_poly.pdbx_seq_one_letter_code
_entity_poly.pdbx_strand_id
1 'polypeptide(L)'
;MNRRRAYEDDGDFYGERSRKRRRVSENQEMEERLEALILRVGENSTSSLESNLEGLVSVLESDLGNFRNKILRILSECPIKMPEKCTIYSTMVGLMNAKNYNFGGEFVDHMVKAFKENLKQCKWDAARYALRFLADLVNCHVISTNSLLQLLDNMVDAANEDSVPQVRRDWYVFAVLSTLPWVGRELYEKKESALENLLVRIEVFLNKRTKKHHNSLRVWSVDAPHPQEEYLDCLWAQIRKLRQDNWAEKHIPRPYLAFDSVLCEALQHNLPVIHPPPHQDSFEYPMPWVVYRMFDYTDCPAGPILPGAHSIERFLIEEHLHSIIEAHHWERKDCAAHLL
;
A
#
# COMPACT_ATOMS: atom_id res chain seq x y z
N MET A 1 -5.87 -75.63 47.87
CA MET A 1 -6.42 -74.82 48.98
C MET A 1 -5.87 -73.40 48.85
N ASN A 2 -6.78 -72.48 48.55
CA ASN A 2 -6.54 -71.09 48.14
C ASN A 2 -5.99 -70.21 49.27
N ARG A 3 -4.96 -69.41 48.97
CA ARG A 3 -4.64 -68.18 49.70
C ARG A 3 -5.22 -66.98 48.94
N ARG A 4 -6.10 -66.26 49.64
CA ARG A 4 -6.82 -65.04 49.24
C ARG A 4 -5.85 -63.91 48.84
N ARG A 5 -6.10 -63.26 47.71
CA ARG A 5 -5.78 -61.84 47.48
C ARG A 5 -7.09 -61.06 47.58
N ALA A 6 -7.08 -60.01 48.39
CA ALA A 6 -8.21 -59.11 48.56
C ALA A 6 -8.32 -58.21 47.31
N TYR A 7 -9.54 -58.11 46.78
CA TYR A 7 -9.96 -57.08 45.84
C TYR A 7 -10.08 -55.77 46.62
N GLU A 8 -9.32 -54.75 46.22
CA GLU A 8 -9.55 -53.38 46.66
C GLU A 8 -10.63 -52.73 45.77
N ASP A 9 -11.46 -52.00 46.47
CA ASP A 9 -12.74 -51.38 46.13
C ASP A 9 -12.62 -50.33 45.02
N ASP A 10 -13.46 -50.44 43.98
CA ASP A 10 -13.66 -49.45 42.92
C ASP A 10 -14.39 -48.23 43.52
N GLY A 11 -13.62 -47.28 44.05
CA GLY A 11 -14.10 -46.00 44.58
C GLY A 11 -13.92 -44.84 43.60
N ASP A 12 -15.04 -44.31 43.11
CA ASP A 12 -15.27 -42.93 42.71
C ASP A 12 -14.51 -42.35 41.49
N PHE A 13 -15.00 -42.73 40.30
CA PHE A 13 -14.86 -41.97 39.05
C PHE A 13 -15.80 -40.74 39.06
N TYR A 14 -15.52 -39.75 39.92
CA TYR A 14 -16.10 -38.41 39.84
C TYR A 14 -15.00 -37.38 39.59
N GLY A 15 -14.80 -37.06 38.32
CA GLY A 15 -13.78 -36.11 37.90
C GLY A 15 -13.94 -35.68 36.46
N GLU A 16 -15.18 -35.41 36.06
CA GLU A 16 -15.55 -34.77 34.80
C GLU A 16 -14.91 -33.36 34.74
N ARG A 17 -13.60 -33.30 34.54
CA ARG A 17 -12.90 -32.09 34.11
C ARG A 17 -13.18 -31.92 32.63
N SER A 18 -14.43 -31.54 32.35
CA SER A 18 -14.79 -30.76 31.18
C SER A 18 -13.75 -29.65 31.07
N ARG A 19 -12.78 -29.84 30.18
CA ARG A 19 -11.93 -28.77 29.69
C ARG A 19 -12.92 -27.78 29.11
N LYS A 20 -13.28 -26.75 29.90
CA LYS A 20 -14.01 -25.57 29.42
C LYS A 20 -13.20 -25.05 28.25
N ARG A 21 -13.54 -25.47 27.03
CA ARG A 21 -13.26 -24.73 25.81
C ARG A 21 -13.72 -23.33 26.15
N ARG A 22 -12.76 -22.41 26.25
CA ARG A 22 -13.00 -21.00 26.49
C ARG A 22 -14.02 -20.59 25.44
N ARG A 23 -15.28 -20.36 25.84
CA ARG A 23 -16.33 -19.91 24.90
C ARG A 23 -15.80 -18.61 24.30
N VAL A 24 -15.51 -18.64 23.00
CA VAL A 24 -15.27 -17.44 22.22
C VAL A 24 -16.54 -16.60 22.38
N SER A 25 -16.39 -15.33 22.71
CA SER A 25 -17.55 -14.44 22.85
C SER A 25 -18.19 -14.25 21.47
N GLU A 26 -19.52 -14.16 21.40
CA GLU A 26 -20.24 -13.85 20.14
C GLU A 26 -19.67 -12.61 19.44
N ASN A 27 -19.22 -11.61 20.22
CA ASN A 27 -18.55 -10.43 19.68
C ASN A 27 -17.22 -10.75 19.00
N GLN A 28 -16.45 -11.71 19.51
CA GLN A 28 -15.19 -12.11 18.90
C GLN A 28 -15.41 -12.88 17.60
N GLU A 29 -16.44 -13.74 17.53
CA GLU A 29 -16.81 -14.42 16.27
C GLU A 29 -17.27 -13.42 15.19
N MET A 30 -18.02 -12.38 15.60
CA MET A 30 -18.42 -11.28 14.72
C MET A 30 -17.19 -10.49 14.22
N GLU A 31 -16.23 -10.16 15.09
CA GLU A 31 -14.99 -9.49 14.68
C GLU A 31 -14.19 -10.30 13.66
N GLU A 32 -14.03 -11.61 13.89
CA GLU A 32 -13.33 -12.51 12.98
C GLU A 32 -14.07 -12.62 11.63
N ARG A 33 -15.40 -12.60 11.64
CA ARG A 33 -16.22 -12.57 10.43
C ARG A 33 -16.04 -11.27 9.64
N LEU A 34 -16.07 -10.11 10.31
CA LEU A 34 -15.84 -8.80 9.67
C LEU A 34 -14.45 -8.74 9.04
N GLU A 35 -13.44 -9.21 9.75
CA GLU A 35 -12.07 -9.30 9.25
C GLU A 35 -12.00 -10.18 8.00
N ALA A 36 -12.58 -11.38 8.03
CA ALA A 36 -12.62 -12.26 6.87
C ALA A 36 -13.32 -11.62 5.65
N LEU A 37 -14.41 -10.89 5.86
CA LEU A 37 -15.11 -10.19 4.77
C LEU A 37 -14.25 -9.09 4.14
N ILE A 38 -13.55 -8.30 4.95
CA ILE A 38 -12.67 -7.22 4.47
C ILE A 38 -11.44 -7.80 3.75
N LEU A 39 -10.87 -8.91 4.22
CA LEU A 39 -9.71 -9.53 3.57
C LEU A 39 -10.06 -10.14 2.20
N ARG A 40 -11.26 -10.74 2.09
CA ARG A 40 -11.71 -11.46 0.89
C ARG A 40 -12.32 -10.58 -0.19
N VAL A 41 -12.58 -9.30 0.09
CA VAL A 41 -13.05 -8.37 -0.93
C VAL A 41 -12.05 -8.30 -2.09
N GLY A 42 -12.55 -8.32 -3.32
CA GLY A 42 -11.73 -8.38 -4.53
C GLY A 42 -11.29 -9.78 -4.97
N GLU A 43 -11.58 -10.83 -4.20
CA GLU A 43 -11.39 -12.21 -4.67
C GLU A 43 -12.48 -12.62 -5.69
N ASN A 44 -12.22 -13.72 -6.41
CA ASN A 44 -13.17 -14.29 -7.37
C ASN A 44 -14.53 -14.53 -6.71
N SER A 45 -15.56 -13.88 -7.26
CA SER A 45 -16.95 -13.91 -6.77
C SER A 45 -17.91 -14.08 -7.95
N THR A 46 -19.12 -14.55 -7.65
CA THR A 46 -20.23 -14.61 -8.63
C THR A 46 -20.84 -13.24 -8.90
N SER A 47 -20.66 -12.28 -7.98
CA SER A 47 -21.16 -10.91 -8.08
C SER A 47 -20.04 -9.95 -8.50
N SER A 48 -20.41 -8.81 -9.11
CA SER A 48 -19.45 -7.80 -9.52
C SER A 48 -18.72 -7.19 -8.32
N LEU A 49 -17.52 -6.65 -8.55
CA LEU A 49 -16.74 -5.99 -7.50
C LEU A 49 -17.50 -4.83 -6.87
N GLU A 50 -18.22 -4.06 -7.69
CA GLU A 50 -19.03 -2.93 -7.27
C GLU A 50 -20.13 -3.36 -6.30
N SER A 51 -20.88 -4.41 -6.64
CA SER A 51 -21.93 -4.95 -5.77
C SER A 51 -21.37 -5.52 -4.46
N ASN A 52 -20.21 -6.20 -4.52
CA ASN A 52 -19.53 -6.68 -3.32
C ASN A 52 -19.07 -5.53 -2.41
N LEU A 53 -18.57 -4.43 -2.99
CA LEU A 53 -18.15 -3.23 -2.28
C LEU A 53 -19.33 -2.55 -1.57
N GLU A 54 -20.43 -2.28 -2.28
CA GLU A 54 -21.63 -1.67 -1.71
C GLU A 54 -22.23 -2.50 -0.57
N GLY A 55 -22.33 -3.82 -0.80
CA GLY A 55 -22.85 -4.75 0.19
C GLY A 55 -21.99 -4.79 1.44
N LEU A 56 -20.66 -4.88 1.28
CA LEU A 56 -19.74 -4.89 2.41
C LEU A 56 -19.76 -3.56 3.18
N VAL A 57 -19.76 -2.42 2.49
CA VAL A 57 -19.86 -1.10 3.14
C VAL A 57 -21.14 -0.99 3.97
N SER A 58 -22.27 -1.49 3.47
CA SER A 58 -23.54 -1.49 4.21
C SER A 58 -23.48 -2.36 5.48
N VAL A 59 -22.80 -3.51 5.42
CA VAL A 59 -22.54 -4.36 6.59
C VAL A 59 -21.66 -3.61 7.59
N LEU A 60 -20.52 -3.06 7.14
CA LEU A 60 -19.59 -2.34 8.01
C LEU A 60 -20.26 -1.15 8.69
N GLU A 61 -21.04 -0.36 7.96
CA GLU A 61 -21.81 0.77 8.49
C GLU A 61 -22.75 0.34 9.62
N SER A 62 -23.49 -0.75 9.43
CA SER A 62 -24.43 -1.26 10.45
C SER A 62 -23.73 -1.72 11.72
N ASP A 63 -22.50 -2.22 11.60
CA ASP A 63 -21.69 -2.76 12.69
C ASP A 63 -20.73 -1.73 13.31
N LEU A 64 -20.63 -0.51 12.75
CA LEU A 64 -19.77 0.56 13.25
C LEU A 64 -20.01 0.89 14.72
N GLY A 65 -21.25 0.79 15.22
CA GLY A 65 -21.57 1.11 16.61
C GLY A 65 -20.84 0.22 17.62
N ASN A 66 -20.66 -1.06 17.30
CA ASN A 66 -20.08 -2.07 18.20
C ASN A 66 -18.62 -2.35 17.89
N PHE A 67 -18.22 -2.25 16.61
CA PHE A 67 -16.92 -2.73 16.13
C PHE A 67 -16.03 -1.63 15.52
N ARG A 68 -16.34 -0.36 15.78
CA ARG A 68 -15.63 0.82 15.22
C ARG A 68 -14.11 0.67 15.19
N ASN A 69 -13.51 0.42 16.35
CA ASN A 69 -12.04 0.36 16.50
C ASN A 69 -11.42 -0.79 15.71
N LYS A 70 -12.11 -1.94 15.67
CA LYS A 70 -11.66 -3.12 14.90
C LYS A 70 -11.72 -2.82 13.41
N ILE A 71 -12.82 -2.25 12.92
CA ILE A 71 -13.01 -1.86 11.52
C ILE A 71 -11.94 -0.83 11.10
N LEU A 72 -11.75 0.23 11.89
CA LEU A 72 -10.71 1.25 11.65
C LEU A 72 -9.32 0.61 11.53
N ARG A 73 -8.96 -0.28 12.45
CA ARG A 73 -7.66 -0.96 12.45
C ARG A 73 -7.50 -1.83 11.21
N ILE A 74 -8.47 -2.69 10.89
CA ILE A 74 -8.38 -3.59 9.73
C ILE A 74 -8.23 -2.78 8.45
N LEU A 75 -9.11 -1.80 8.22
CA LEU A 75 -9.08 -0.97 7.00
C LEU A 75 -7.80 -0.14 6.88
N SER A 76 -7.13 0.17 7.98
CA SER A 76 -5.85 0.88 7.97
C SER A 76 -4.66 -0.04 7.69
N GLU A 77 -4.70 -1.28 8.17
CA GLU A 77 -3.63 -2.27 7.99
C GLU A 77 -3.67 -2.96 6.62
N CYS A 78 -4.88 -3.23 6.10
CA CYS A 78 -5.11 -3.89 4.83
C CYS A 78 -4.33 -3.29 3.65
N PRO A 79 -4.41 -1.98 3.34
CA PRO A 79 -3.69 -1.42 2.20
C PRO A 79 -2.16 -1.39 2.37
N ILE A 80 -1.67 -1.54 3.60
CA ILE A 80 -0.23 -1.64 3.89
C ILE A 80 0.26 -3.09 3.70
N LYS A 81 -0.56 -4.07 4.07
CA LYS A 81 -0.25 -5.51 3.97
C LYS A 81 -0.55 -6.10 2.59
N MET A 82 -1.51 -5.52 1.88
CA MET A 82 -2.01 -5.95 0.55
C MET A 82 -2.04 -4.74 -0.39
N PRO A 83 -0.88 -4.16 -0.74
CA PRO A 83 -0.79 -2.97 -1.58
C PRO A 83 -1.39 -3.19 -2.99
N GLU A 84 -1.51 -4.43 -3.45
CA GLU A 84 -2.19 -4.81 -4.70
C GLU A 84 -3.69 -4.55 -4.69
N LYS A 85 -4.32 -4.60 -3.50
CA LYS A 85 -5.73 -4.28 -3.30
C LYS A 85 -5.93 -2.82 -2.88
N CYS A 86 -4.92 -1.96 -3.03
CA CYS A 86 -4.96 -0.55 -2.59
C CYS A 86 -6.23 0.18 -3.05
N THR A 87 -6.56 0.09 -4.34
CA THR A 87 -7.70 0.83 -4.91
C THR A 87 -9.07 0.27 -4.51
N ILE A 88 -9.12 -1.01 -4.12
CA ILE A 88 -10.34 -1.63 -3.56
C ILE A 88 -10.58 -1.06 -2.16
N TYR A 89 -9.55 -1.03 -1.32
CA TYR A 89 -9.65 -0.51 0.04
C TYR A 89 -9.90 1.00 0.07
N SER A 90 -9.32 1.78 -0.85
CA SER A 90 -9.56 3.22 -0.93
C SER A 90 -11.01 3.50 -1.34
N THR A 91 -11.55 2.73 -2.29
CA THR A 91 -12.96 2.80 -2.70
C THR A 91 -13.89 2.49 -1.52
N MET A 92 -13.60 1.43 -0.75
CA MET A 92 -14.38 1.10 0.45
C MET A 92 -14.38 2.25 1.47
N VAL A 93 -13.22 2.84 1.74
CA VAL A 93 -13.10 3.98 2.66
C VAL A 93 -13.83 5.20 2.11
N GLY A 94 -13.78 5.44 0.79
CA GLY A 94 -14.56 6.49 0.12
C GLY A 94 -16.06 6.35 0.35
N LEU A 95 -16.60 5.15 0.11
CA LEU A 95 -18.01 4.85 0.31
C LEU A 95 -18.41 4.94 1.79
N MET A 96 -17.55 4.48 2.70
CA MET A 96 -17.75 4.64 4.15
C MET A 96 -17.75 6.11 4.59
N ASN A 97 -16.85 6.93 4.04
CA ASN A 97 -16.80 8.38 4.30
C ASN A 97 -18.06 9.10 3.80
N ALA A 98 -18.55 8.74 2.59
CA ALA A 98 -19.78 9.29 2.03
C ALA A 98 -21.00 9.03 2.94
N LYS A 99 -21.05 7.84 3.57
CA LYS A 99 -22.10 7.48 4.54
C LYS A 99 -21.89 8.09 5.92
N ASN A 100 -20.64 8.19 6.38
CA ASN A 100 -20.30 8.66 7.71
C ASN A 100 -19.01 9.50 7.70
N TYR A 101 -19.16 10.81 7.59
CA TYR A 101 -18.05 11.76 7.57
C TYR A 101 -17.14 11.65 8.81
N ASN A 102 -17.71 11.43 10.00
CA ASN A 102 -16.94 11.31 11.24
C ASN A 102 -16.04 10.07 11.21
N PHE A 103 -16.53 8.95 10.70
CA PHE A 103 -15.71 7.76 10.49
C PHE A 103 -14.54 8.05 9.53
N GLY A 104 -14.80 8.77 8.42
CA GLY A 104 -13.75 9.18 7.49
C GLY A 104 -12.65 10.00 8.17
N GLY A 105 -13.02 10.94 9.04
CA GLY A 105 -12.06 11.73 9.81
C GLY A 105 -11.23 10.89 10.78
N GLU A 106 -11.88 10.04 11.57
CA GLU A 106 -11.22 9.10 12.49
C GLU A 106 -10.26 8.15 11.74
N PHE A 107 -10.66 7.70 10.55
CA PHE A 107 -9.86 6.85 9.69
C PHE A 107 -8.60 7.57 9.19
N VAL A 108 -8.75 8.81 8.68
CA VAL A 108 -7.62 9.63 8.23
C VAL A 108 -6.63 9.86 9.37
N ASP A 109 -7.11 10.20 10.57
CA ASP A 109 -6.26 10.35 11.76
C ASP A 109 -5.50 9.07 12.10
N HIS A 110 -6.17 7.92 12.01
CA HIS A 110 -5.56 6.62 12.25
C HIS A 110 -4.46 6.30 11.21
N MET A 111 -4.72 6.55 9.93
CA MET A 111 -3.75 6.36 8.84
C MET A 111 -2.55 7.27 8.98
N VAL A 112 -2.75 8.54 9.35
CA VAL A 112 -1.65 9.49 9.60
C VAL A 112 -0.78 9.04 10.77
N LYS A 113 -1.40 8.54 11.84
CA LYS A 113 -0.66 7.97 12.98
C LYS A 113 0.15 6.75 12.55
N ALA A 114 -0.44 5.83 11.78
CA ALA A 114 0.23 4.66 11.25
C ALA A 114 1.42 5.04 10.34
N PHE A 115 1.23 5.99 9.43
CA PHE A 115 2.30 6.50 8.56
C PHE A 115 3.47 7.06 9.37
N LYS A 116 3.19 7.94 10.34
CA LYS A 116 4.23 8.53 11.21
C LYS A 116 4.96 7.48 12.05
N GLU A 117 4.23 6.48 12.54
CA GLU A 117 4.82 5.40 13.33
C GLU A 117 5.73 4.51 12.48
N ASN A 118 5.31 4.16 11.26
CA ASN A 118 6.14 3.39 10.33
C ASN A 118 7.44 4.11 9.99
N LEU A 119 7.41 5.43 9.77
CA LEU A 119 8.64 6.23 9.57
C LEU A 119 9.57 6.18 10.78
N LYS A 120 9.04 6.31 12.00
CA LYS A 120 9.84 6.27 13.24
C LYS A 120 10.44 4.90 13.50
N GLN A 121 9.73 3.83 13.15
CA GLN A 121 10.16 2.45 13.32
C GLN A 121 11.04 1.95 12.16
N CYS A 122 11.42 2.83 11.22
CA CYS A 122 12.17 2.46 10.01
C CYS A 122 11.47 1.36 9.16
N LYS A 123 10.14 1.29 9.21
CA LYS A 123 9.31 0.41 8.37
C LYS A 123 9.01 1.10 7.05
N TRP A 124 10.03 1.23 6.22
CA TRP A 124 10.02 2.07 5.03
C TRP A 124 8.99 1.64 3.98
N ASP A 125 8.86 0.34 3.68
CA ASP A 125 7.81 -0.11 2.75
C ASP A 125 6.41 0.12 3.29
N ALA A 126 6.20 -0.16 4.59
CA ALA A 126 4.91 0.10 5.22
C ALA A 126 4.55 1.60 5.19
N ALA A 127 5.53 2.48 5.39
CA ALA A 127 5.34 3.93 5.27
C ALA A 127 5.03 4.35 3.82
N ARG A 128 5.71 3.74 2.84
CA ARG A 128 5.49 3.99 1.40
C ARG A 128 4.09 3.56 0.96
N TYR A 129 3.63 2.38 1.36
CA TYR A 129 2.27 1.91 1.07
C TYR A 129 1.20 2.73 1.79
N ALA A 130 1.46 3.19 3.03
CA ALA A 130 0.57 4.13 3.71
C ALA A 130 0.48 5.48 2.95
N LEU A 131 1.60 6.02 2.46
CA LEU A 131 1.60 7.25 1.65
C LEU A 131 0.84 7.07 0.33
N ARG A 132 1.05 5.94 -0.36
CA ARG A 132 0.28 5.58 -1.56
C ARG A 132 -1.22 5.52 -1.29
N PHE A 133 -1.60 4.91 -0.18
CA PHE A 133 -3.01 4.82 0.20
C PHE A 133 -3.62 6.19 0.48
N LEU A 134 -2.91 7.04 1.25
CA LEU A 134 -3.31 8.44 1.45
C LEU A 134 -3.44 9.22 0.13
N ALA A 135 -2.57 8.91 -0.84
CA ALA A 135 -2.63 9.53 -2.16
C ALA A 135 -3.88 9.09 -2.95
N ASP A 136 -4.17 7.79 -3.00
CA ASP A 136 -5.32 7.27 -3.74
C ASP A 136 -6.67 7.63 -3.09
N LEU A 137 -6.69 7.89 -1.78
CA LEU A 137 -7.87 8.44 -1.07
C LEU A 137 -8.29 9.84 -1.56
N VAL A 138 -7.41 10.58 -2.24
CA VAL A 138 -7.81 11.83 -2.92
C VAL A 138 -8.75 11.53 -4.09
N ASN A 139 -8.45 10.49 -4.87
CA ASN A 139 -9.31 10.04 -5.98
C ASN A 139 -10.67 9.54 -5.47
N CYS A 140 -10.73 9.08 -4.22
CA CYS A 140 -11.96 8.62 -3.57
C CYS A 140 -12.71 9.73 -2.81
N HIS A 141 -12.32 11.00 -2.98
CA HIS A 141 -12.93 12.15 -2.31
C HIS A 141 -12.91 12.08 -0.78
N VAL A 142 -11.93 11.39 -0.19
CA VAL A 142 -11.75 11.33 1.27
C VAL A 142 -10.77 12.40 1.74
N ILE A 143 -9.67 12.60 1.01
CA ILE A 143 -8.61 13.55 1.36
C ILE A 143 -8.58 14.71 0.35
N SER A 144 -8.36 15.92 0.83
CA SER A 144 -8.19 17.08 -0.05
C SER A 144 -6.84 17.07 -0.78
N THR A 145 -6.87 17.45 -2.07
CA THR A 145 -5.68 17.61 -2.92
C THR A 145 -4.62 18.53 -2.30
N ASN A 146 -5.05 19.61 -1.64
CA ASN A 146 -4.14 20.58 -1.02
C ASN A 146 -3.34 19.95 0.13
N SER A 147 -4.03 19.19 1.00
CA SER A 147 -3.38 18.61 2.18
C SER A 147 -2.42 17.47 1.80
N LEU A 148 -2.73 16.72 0.73
CA LEU A 148 -1.79 15.75 0.17
C LEU A 148 -0.57 16.44 -0.44
N LEU A 149 -0.73 17.49 -1.25
CA LEU A 149 0.39 18.22 -1.82
C LEU A 149 1.33 18.78 -0.74
N GLN A 150 0.77 19.33 0.34
CA GLN A 150 1.56 19.79 1.48
C GLN A 150 2.39 18.66 2.11
N LEU A 151 1.83 17.45 2.24
CA LEU A 151 2.57 16.28 2.69
C LEU A 151 3.70 15.91 1.73
N LEU A 152 3.44 15.87 0.42
CA LEU A 152 4.47 15.56 -0.59
C LEU A 152 5.58 16.61 -0.60
N ASP A 153 5.24 17.90 -0.49
CA ASP A 153 6.22 18.99 -0.37
C ASP A 153 7.10 18.82 0.87
N ASN A 154 6.51 18.52 2.04
CA ASN A 154 7.24 18.27 3.28
C ASN A 154 8.18 17.05 3.18
N MET A 155 7.81 16.02 2.41
CA MET A 155 8.69 14.88 2.14
C MET A 155 9.87 15.27 1.25
N VAL A 156 9.65 16.10 0.23
CA VAL A 156 10.74 16.64 -0.60
C VAL A 156 11.60 17.63 0.18
N ASP A 157 11.06 18.36 1.16
CA ASP A 157 11.86 19.18 2.08
C ASP A 157 12.79 18.32 2.93
N ALA A 158 12.30 17.20 3.49
CA ALA A 158 13.14 16.26 4.22
C ALA A 158 14.25 15.65 3.34
N ALA A 159 14.00 15.47 2.04
CA ALA A 159 15.02 15.06 1.08
C ALA A 159 16.06 16.16 0.77
N ASN A 160 15.77 17.42 1.07
CA ASN A 160 16.69 18.54 0.88
C ASN A 160 17.41 18.96 2.18
N GLU A 161 17.19 18.25 3.29
CA GLU A 161 17.97 18.43 4.51
C GLU A 161 19.48 18.25 4.23
N ASP A 162 20.28 19.17 4.77
CA ASP A 162 21.73 19.09 4.73
C ASP A 162 22.25 18.08 5.77
N SER A 163 23.47 17.59 5.57
CA SER A 163 24.19 16.75 6.54
C SER A 163 23.50 15.44 6.95
N VAL A 164 22.55 14.94 6.14
CA VAL A 164 21.92 13.62 6.31
C VAL A 164 22.37 12.63 5.23
N PRO A 165 22.28 11.30 5.47
CA PRO A 165 22.67 10.30 4.49
C PRO A 165 21.91 10.42 3.16
N GLN A 166 22.59 10.20 2.02
CA GLN A 166 21.93 10.25 0.71
C GLN A 166 20.76 9.24 0.61
N VAL A 167 20.90 8.06 1.21
CA VAL A 167 19.85 7.02 1.23
C VAL A 167 18.56 7.47 1.92
N ARG A 168 18.64 8.35 2.94
CA ARG A 168 17.45 8.99 3.53
C ARG A 168 16.75 9.86 2.51
N ARG A 169 17.52 10.72 1.86
CA ARG A 169 17.02 11.71 0.90
C ARG A 169 16.40 11.03 -0.31
N ASP A 170 17.09 10.01 -0.81
CA ASP A 170 16.66 9.17 -1.92
C ASP A 170 15.32 8.47 -1.61
N TRP A 171 15.16 7.91 -0.39
CA TRP A 171 13.91 7.25 0.00
C TRP A 171 12.70 8.18 -0.02
N TYR A 172 12.83 9.41 0.49
CA TYR A 172 11.73 10.38 0.48
C TYR A 172 11.31 10.76 -0.95
N VAL A 173 12.27 10.96 -1.85
CA VAL A 173 11.97 11.25 -3.26
C VAL A 173 11.37 10.03 -3.97
N PHE A 174 11.90 8.83 -3.70
CA PHE A 174 11.33 7.59 -4.23
C PHE A 174 9.88 7.41 -3.77
N ALA A 175 9.60 7.59 -2.48
CA ALA A 175 8.26 7.49 -1.92
C ALA A 175 7.29 8.45 -2.62
N VAL A 176 7.66 9.72 -2.80
CA VAL A 176 6.85 10.72 -3.53
C VAL A 176 6.62 10.31 -4.98
N LEU A 177 7.68 9.99 -5.74
CA LEU A 177 7.55 9.59 -7.15
C LEU A 177 6.67 8.34 -7.31
N SER A 178 6.83 7.36 -6.43
CA SER A 178 6.06 6.11 -6.41
C SER A 178 4.60 6.26 -5.95
N THR A 179 4.10 7.48 -5.70
CA THR A 179 2.66 7.74 -5.46
C THR A 179 1.97 8.41 -6.64
N LEU A 180 2.73 9.06 -7.51
CA LEU A 180 2.19 9.78 -8.65
C LEU A 180 1.42 8.92 -9.67
N PRO A 181 1.70 7.62 -9.86
CA PRO A 181 0.86 6.78 -10.72
C PRO A 181 -0.58 6.66 -10.22
N TRP A 182 -0.79 6.80 -8.92
CA TRP A 182 -2.12 6.72 -8.30
C TRP A 182 -2.85 8.06 -8.37
N VAL A 183 -2.19 9.17 -8.05
CA VAL A 183 -2.84 10.47 -7.83
C VAL A 183 -2.42 11.59 -8.80
N GLY A 184 -1.40 11.37 -9.63
CA GLY A 184 -0.76 12.42 -10.41
C GLY A 184 -1.71 13.16 -11.35
N ARG A 185 -2.67 12.43 -11.95
CA ARG A 185 -3.71 13.03 -12.80
C ARG A 185 -4.60 14.00 -12.03
N GLU A 186 -5.09 13.59 -10.86
CA GLU A 186 -5.95 14.39 -9.99
C GLU A 186 -5.22 15.65 -9.48
N LEU A 187 -3.95 15.50 -9.11
CA LEU A 187 -3.10 16.64 -8.72
C LEU A 187 -2.86 17.59 -9.91
N TYR A 188 -2.65 17.06 -11.11
CA TYR A 188 -2.44 17.85 -12.31
C TYR A 188 -3.71 18.63 -12.68
N GLU A 189 -4.86 17.97 -12.75
CA GLU A 189 -6.13 18.60 -13.13
C GLU A 189 -6.57 19.70 -12.14
N LYS A 190 -6.34 19.50 -10.83
CA LYS A 190 -6.79 20.47 -9.79
C LYS A 190 -5.72 21.47 -9.36
N LYS A 191 -4.44 21.13 -9.48
CA LYS A 191 -3.31 21.83 -8.85
C LYS A 191 -2.02 21.78 -9.69
N GLU A 192 -2.15 21.86 -11.02
CA GLU A 192 -1.03 21.81 -11.99
C GLU A 192 0.22 22.56 -11.54
N SER A 193 0.12 23.86 -11.24
CA SER A 193 1.29 24.67 -10.88
C SER A 193 2.00 24.16 -9.61
N ALA A 194 1.27 23.65 -8.63
CA ALA A 194 1.88 23.11 -7.41
C ALA A 194 2.59 21.78 -7.69
N LEU A 195 1.97 20.90 -8.49
CA LEU A 195 2.59 19.65 -8.93
C LEU A 195 3.86 19.93 -9.76
N GLU A 196 3.82 20.88 -10.67
CA GLU A 196 4.99 21.27 -11.49
C GLU A 196 6.13 21.79 -10.63
N ASN A 197 5.85 22.64 -9.63
CA ASN A 197 6.86 23.11 -8.69
C ASN A 197 7.49 21.95 -7.89
N LEU A 198 6.69 20.97 -7.44
CA LEU A 198 7.18 19.77 -6.76
C LEU A 198 8.12 18.96 -7.68
N LEU A 199 7.71 18.73 -8.94
CA LEU A 199 8.50 17.98 -9.91
C LEU A 199 9.83 18.68 -10.25
N VAL A 200 9.85 20.01 -10.36
CA VAL A 200 11.09 20.78 -10.57
C VAL A 200 12.04 20.63 -9.38
N ARG A 201 11.53 20.68 -8.15
CA ARG A 201 12.34 20.45 -6.94
C ARG A 201 12.97 19.06 -6.94
N ILE A 202 12.19 18.04 -7.32
CA ILE A 202 12.68 16.66 -7.46
C ILE A 202 13.76 16.57 -8.56
N GLU A 203 13.55 17.18 -9.72
CA GLU A 203 14.55 17.18 -10.81
C GLU A 203 15.87 17.82 -10.38
N VAL A 204 15.82 18.97 -9.69
CA VAL A 204 17.00 19.62 -9.13
C VAL A 204 17.72 18.72 -8.13
N PHE A 205 16.97 18.02 -7.28
CA PHE A 205 17.55 17.05 -6.36
C PHE A 205 18.25 15.90 -7.10
N LEU A 206 17.57 15.27 -8.05
CA LEU A 206 18.09 14.13 -8.82
C LEU A 206 19.39 14.47 -9.56
N ASN A 207 19.47 15.68 -10.14
CA ASN A 207 20.67 16.16 -10.83
C ASN A 207 21.88 16.37 -9.91
N LYS A 208 21.67 16.51 -8.59
CA LYS A 208 22.75 16.69 -7.60
C LYS A 208 23.20 15.39 -6.93
N ARG A 209 22.49 14.28 -7.13
CA ARG A 209 22.77 13.00 -6.45
C ARG A 209 24.11 12.41 -6.89
N THR A 210 24.80 11.77 -5.96
CA THR A 210 25.95 10.92 -6.30
C THR A 210 25.48 9.54 -6.71
N LYS A 211 26.14 8.94 -7.71
CA LYS A 211 25.79 7.61 -8.25
C LYS A 211 26.95 6.62 -8.14
N LYS A 212 27.77 6.77 -7.08
CA LYS A 212 28.98 5.96 -6.88
C LYS A 212 28.68 4.47 -6.71
N HIS A 213 27.51 4.15 -6.15
CA HIS A 213 27.01 2.78 -5.96
C HIS A 213 26.66 2.08 -7.28
N HIS A 214 26.33 2.82 -8.34
CA HIS A 214 25.76 2.29 -9.57
C HIS A 214 26.62 1.17 -10.16
N ASN A 215 27.90 1.42 -10.43
CA ASN A 215 28.82 0.44 -11.03
C ASN A 215 28.97 -0.84 -10.21
N SER A 216 28.85 -0.77 -8.89
CA SER A 216 28.99 -1.92 -7.99
C SER A 216 27.74 -2.78 -7.93
N LEU A 217 26.59 -2.24 -8.32
CA LEU A 217 25.28 -2.89 -8.20
C LEU A 217 24.72 -3.40 -9.54
N ARG A 218 25.28 -2.97 -10.69
CA ARG A 218 24.81 -3.46 -11.99
C ARG A 218 25.12 -4.95 -12.16
N VAL A 219 24.14 -5.69 -12.69
CA VAL A 219 24.33 -7.10 -13.08
C VAL A 219 25.22 -7.22 -14.32
N TRP A 220 25.07 -6.30 -15.28
CA TRP A 220 25.91 -6.21 -16.47
C TRP A 220 26.58 -4.83 -16.57
N SER A 221 27.85 -4.81 -16.96
CA SER A 221 28.63 -3.59 -17.16
C SER A 221 28.42 -2.94 -18.54
N VAL A 222 27.82 -3.67 -19.48
CA VAL A 222 27.54 -3.22 -20.84
C VAL A 222 26.10 -2.73 -20.92
N ASP A 223 25.89 -1.54 -21.48
CA ASP A 223 24.55 -0.92 -21.54
C ASP A 223 23.68 -1.44 -22.70
N ALA A 224 24.22 -2.28 -23.57
CA ALA A 224 23.50 -2.93 -24.66
C ALA A 224 23.28 -4.44 -24.37
N PRO A 225 22.11 -5.01 -24.69
CA PRO A 225 20.94 -4.37 -25.32
C PRO A 225 20.10 -3.52 -24.34
N HIS A 226 20.25 -3.74 -23.03
CA HIS A 226 19.48 -3.03 -22.00
C HIS A 226 20.38 -2.43 -20.93
N PRO A 227 20.34 -1.10 -20.72
CA PRO A 227 21.08 -0.47 -19.65
C PRO A 227 20.52 -0.89 -18.29
N GLN A 228 21.42 -1.15 -17.34
CA GLN A 228 21.04 -1.40 -15.95
C GLN A 228 20.99 -0.05 -15.22
N GLU A 229 19.82 0.57 -15.20
CA GLU A 229 19.63 1.95 -14.73
C GLU A 229 19.58 2.06 -13.21
N GLU A 230 20.04 3.19 -12.69
CA GLU A 230 19.85 3.54 -11.28
C GLU A 230 18.36 3.75 -11.00
N TYR A 231 17.85 3.19 -9.90
CA TYR A 231 16.40 3.08 -9.70
C TYR A 231 15.63 4.41 -9.70
N LEU A 232 16.20 5.48 -9.14
CA LEU A 232 15.55 6.79 -9.11
C LEU A 232 15.61 7.48 -10.47
N ASP A 233 16.68 7.28 -11.23
CA ASP A 233 16.76 7.78 -12.61
C ASP A 233 15.72 7.06 -13.50
N CYS A 234 15.60 5.74 -13.34
CA CYS A 234 14.64 4.93 -14.10
C CYS A 234 13.19 5.34 -13.75
N LEU A 235 12.87 5.45 -12.46
CA LEU A 235 11.54 5.90 -12.02
C LEU A 235 11.26 7.34 -12.46
N TRP A 236 12.25 8.23 -12.44
CA TRP A 236 12.08 9.58 -12.94
C TRP A 236 11.74 9.61 -14.44
N ALA A 237 12.44 8.82 -15.25
CA ALA A 237 12.11 8.68 -16.67
C ALA A 237 10.67 8.17 -16.88
N GLN A 238 10.24 7.21 -16.06
CA GLN A 238 8.87 6.68 -16.08
C GLN A 238 7.81 7.72 -15.69
N ILE A 239 8.06 8.52 -14.65
CA ILE A 239 7.16 9.62 -14.26
C ILE A 239 7.13 10.72 -15.32
N ARG A 240 8.27 11.05 -15.94
CA ARG A 240 8.29 12.00 -17.06
C ARG A 240 7.49 11.50 -18.25
N LYS A 241 7.58 10.21 -18.59
CA LYS A 241 6.75 9.61 -19.62
C LYS A 241 5.27 9.63 -19.25
N LEU A 242 4.91 9.23 -18.03
CA LEU A 242 3.53 9.31 -17.54
C LEU A 242 2.96 10.73 -17.65
N ARG A 243 3.75 11.75 -17.27
CA ARG A 243 3.39 13.15 -17.44
C ARG A 243 3.18 13.53 -18.91
N GLN A 244 4.07 13.11 -19.81
CA GLN A 244 3.93 13.34 -21.26
C GLN A 244 2.68 12.67 -21.84
N ASP A 245 2.28 11.54 -21.26
CA ASP A 245 1.06 10.81 -21.60
C ASP A 245 -0.18 11.37 -20.86
N ASN A 246 -0.13 12.63 -20.39
CA ASN A 246 -1.21 13.31 -19.65
C ASN A 246 -1.66 12.55 -18.38
N TRP A 247 -0.71 11.96 -17.67
CA TRP A 247 -0.95 11.18 -16.45
C TRP A 247 -1.90 9.99 -16.66
N ALA A 248 -1.99 9.48 -17.88
CA ALA A 248 -2.77 8.30 -18.22
C ALA A 248 -1.90 7.04 -18.19
N GLU A 249 -2.37 6.02 -17.48
CA GLU A 249 -1.81 4.67 -17.45
C GLU A 249 -2.93 3.63 -17.59
N LYS A 250 -2.57 2.37 -17.90
CA LYS A 250 -3.55 1.32 -18.22
C LYS A 250 -3.52 0.11 -17.28
N HIS A 251 -2.75 0.17 -16.19
CA HIS A 251 -2.50 -0.98 -15.34
C HIS A 251 -3.32 -0.96 -14.05
N ILE A 252 -3.48 0.19 -13.40
CA ILE A 252 -4.15 0.29 -12.10
C ILE A 252 -5.67 0.17 -12.28
N PRO A 253 -6.34 -0.84 -11.70
CA PRO A 253 -7.78 -0.87 -11.65
C PRO A 253 -8.28 0.19 -10.67
N ARG A 254 -9.31 0.95 -11.06
CA ARG A 254 -9.84 2.09 -10.28
C ARG A 254 -11.34 1.93 -9.99
N PRO A 255 -11.74 1.05 -9.05
CA PRO A 255 -13.15 0.73 -8.80
C PRO A 255 -13.99 1.96 -8.43
N TYR A 256 -13.40 2.94 -7.74
CA TYR A 256 -14.05 4.20 -7.36
C TYR A 256 -14.63 4.98 -8.55
N LEU A 257 -14.15 4.78 -9.78
CA LEU A 257 -14.73 5.42 -10.98
C LEU A 257 -16.19 4.98 -11.24
N ALA A 258 -16.58 3.78 -10.80
CA ALA A 258 -17.97 3.30 -10.90
C ALA A 258 -18.90 3.96 -9.88
N PHE A 259 -18.35 4.67 -8.90
CA PHE A 259 -19.07 5.27 -7.77
C PHE A 259 -19.03 6.81 -7.79
N ASP A 260 -18.72 7.41 -8.93
CA ASP A 260 -18.54 8.86 -9.08
C ASP A 260 -19.72 9.67 -8.53
N SER A 261 -20.95 9.21 -8.79
CA SER A 261 -22.18 9.86 -8.30
C SER A 261 -22.29 9.91 -6.77
N VAL A 262 -21.69 8.95 -6.07
CA VAL A 262 -21.71 8.89 -4.59
C VAL A 262 -20.51 9.63 -4.01
N LEU A 263 -19.32 9.43 -4.58
CA LEU A 263 -18.08 9.96 -4.05
C LEU A 263 -17.96 11.48 -4.27
N CYS A 264 -18.48 12.02 -5.39
CA CYS A 264 -18.45 13.45 -5.64
C CYS A 264 -19.26 14.28 -4.63
N GLU A 265 -20.29 13.70 -4.01
CA GLU A 265 -21.11 14.35 -2.99
C GLU A 265 -20.47 14.28 -1.58
N ALA A 266 -19.44 13.45 -1.40
CA ALA A 266 -18.79 13.27 -0.12
C ALA A 266 -17.94 14.49 0.27
N LEU A 267 -17.99 14.85 1.56
CA LEU A 267 -17.11 15.86 2.11
C LEU A 267 -15.70 15.30 2.31
N GLN A 268 -14.71 16.11 1.96
CA GLN A 268 -13.29 15.78 2.12
C GLN A 268 -12.76 16.16 3.51
N HIS A 269 -11.68 15.51 3.90
CA HIS A 269 -10.88 15.80 5.08
C HIS A 269 -9.54 16.43 4.69
N ASN A 270 -8.97 17.23 5.57
CA ASN A 270 -7.60 17.71 5.42
C ASN A 270 -6.67 16.86 6.28
N LEU A 271 -5.55 16.43 5.71
CA LEU A 271 -4.46 15.91 6.51
C LEU A 271 -3.95 16.99 7.46
N PRO A 272 -3.58 16.64 8.71
CA PRO A 272 -2.78 17.52 9.54
C PRO A 272 -1.42 17.76 8.89
N VAL A 273 -0.73 18.82 9.28
CA VAL A 273 0.64 19.06 8.81
C VAL A 273 1.55 17.95 9.34
N ILE A 274 2.14 17.18 8.43
CA ILE A 274 3.02 16.07 8.75
C ILE A 274 4.43 16.45 8.32
N HIS A 275 5.33 16.53 9.30
CA HIS A 275 6.76 16.62 9.05
C HIS A 275 7.40 15.24 9.20
N PRO A 276 8.21 14.80 8.21
CA PRO A 276 8.99 13.59 8.37
C PRO A 276 9.89 13.64 9.62
N PRO A 277 10.13 12.51 10.31
CA PRO A 277 10.97 12.53 11.50
C PRO A 277 12.41 12.94 11.15
N PRO A 278 13.08 13.75 12.00
CA PRO A 278 14.48 14.10 11.79
C PRO A 278 15.36 12.85 11.76
N HIS A 279 16.49 12.93 11.05
CA HIS A 279 17.46 11.83 11.01
C HIS A 279 17.99 11.52 12.41
N GLN A 280 18.20 10.23 12.68
CA GLN A 280 18.94 9.72 13.83
C GLN A 280 19.93 8.68 13.32
N ASP A 281 21.10 8.59 13.96
CA ASP A 281 22.15 7.63 13.56
C ASP A 281 21.68 6.16 13.64
N SER A 282 20.64 5.88 14.43
CA SER A 282 20.00 4.57 14.55
C SER A 282 19.06 4.23 13.38
N PHE A 283 18.75 5.17 12.48
CA PHE A 283 17.82 4.94 11.39
C PHE A 283 18.55 4.26 10.22
N GLU A 284 18.08 3.07 9.86
CA GLU A 284 18.59 2.30 8.72
C GLU A 284 17.67 2.49 7.51
N TYR A 285 18.09 3.27 6.53
CA TYR A 285 17.31 3.52 5.31
C TYR A 285 17.53 2.44 4.25
N PRO A 286 16.59 2.24 3.31
CA PRO A 286 16.75 1.29 2.23
C PRO A 286 17.98 1.62 1.37
N MET A 287 18.71 0.58 0.98
CA MET A 287 19.86 0.71 0.09
C MET A 287 19.39 1.07 -1.33
N PRO A 288 20.20 1.84 -2.09
CA PRO A 288 19.88 2.07 -3.49
C PRO A 288 20.02 0.76 -4.27
N TRP A 289 19.29 0.65 -5.37
CA TRP A 289 19.39 -0.52 -6.26
C TRP A 289 19.53 -0.10 -7.73
N VAL A 290 19.79 -1.11 -8.55
CA VAL A 290 19.84 -0.99 -10.00
C VAL A 290 18.70 -1.83 -10.56
N VAL A 291 17.94 -1.26 -11.49
CA VAL A 291 16.80 -1.94 -12.11
C VAL A 291 17.33 -3.02 -13.04
N TYR A 292 16.97 -4.26 -12.73
CA TYR A 292 17.32 -5.39 -13.57
C TYR A 292 16.49 -5.35 -14.87
N ARG A 293 17.18 -5.40 -16.02
CA ARG A 293 16.52 -5.34 -17.32
C ARG A 293 17.15 -6.30 -18.31
N MET A 294 16.35 -7.26 -18.79
CA MET A 294 16.78 -8.23 -19.80
C MET A 294 15.76 -8.48 -20.92
N PHE A 295 14.56 -7.91 -20.80
CA PHE A 295 13.47 -8.14 -21.74
C PHE A 295 12.90 -6.81 -22.26
N ASP A 296 12.62 -6.78 -23.55
CA ASP A 296 11.78 -5.80 -24.21
C ASP A 296 10.66 -6.46 -25.05
N TYR A 297 9.94 -5.65 -25.84
CA TYR A 297 8.80 -6.11 -26.63
C TYR A 297 9.19 -7.05 -27.78
N THR A 298 10.46 -7.10 -28.17
CA THR A 298 10.97 -7.94 -29.26
C THR A 298 11.20 -9.39 -28.84
N ASP A 299 11.36 -9.65 -27.53
CA ASP A 299 11.59 -10.99 -26.99
C ASP A 299 10.32 -11.86 -26.97
N CYS A 300 9.14 -11.23 -26.94
CA CYS A 300 7.84 -11.91 -26.87
C CYS A 300 6.86 -11.45 -27.98
N PRO A 301 7.19 -11.63 -29.28
CA PRO A 301 6.47 -11.01 -30.39
C PRO A 301 5.04 -11.53 -30.61
N ALA A 302 4.70 -12.71 -30.08
CA ALA A 302 3.41 -13.36 -30.26
C ALA A 302 2.40 -13.06 -29.13
N GLY A 303 2.80 -12.34 -28.07
CA GLY A 303 1.98 -12.06 -26.89
C GLY A 303 1.50 -10.61 -26.80
N PRO A 304 0.81 -10.24 -25.69
CA PRO A 304 0.60 -8.84 -25.35
C PRO A 304 1.92 -8.07 -25.35
N ILE A 305 1.89 -6.83 -25.85
CA ILE A 305 3.09 -6.00 -25.93
C ILE A 305 3.61 -5.73 -24.51
N LEU A 306 4.86 -6.11 -24.25
CA LEU A 306 5.52 -5.84 -22.98
C LEU A 306 5.69 -4.32 -22.80
N PRO A 307 5.26 -3.73 -21.66
CA PRO A 307 5.51 -2.33 -21.38
C PRO A 307 7.01 -1.99 -21.43
N GLY A 308 7.34 -0.91 -22.13
CA GLY A 308 8.72 -0.44 -22.29
C GLY A 308 9.38 -0.08 -20.95
N ALA A 309 10.71 -0.10 -20.90
CA ALA A 309 11.47 0.12 -19.66
C ALA A 309 11.14 1.43 -18.93
N HIS A 310 10.80 2.48 -19.69
CA HIS A 310 10.41 3.80 -19.16
C HIS A 310 8.89 4.04 -19.17
N SER A 311 8.05 3.03 -19.35
CA SER A 311 6.61 3.15 -19.08
C SER A 311 6.35 2.91 -17.59
N ILE A 312 5.38 3.63 -17.02
CA ILE A 312 5.06 3.47 -15.59
C ILE A 312 4.42 2.12 -15.30
N GLU A 313 3.69 1.55 -16.27
CA GLU A 313 3.13 0.21 -16.17
C GLU A 313 4.21 -0.84 -15.91
N ARG A 314 5.41 -0.68 -16.49
CA ARG A 314 6.54 -1.58 -16.23
C ARG A 314 6.95 -1.56 -14.76
N PHE A 315 7.03 -0.38 -14.15
CA PHE A 315 7.33 -0.23 -12.72
C PHE A 315 6.23 -0.84 -11.85
N LEU A 316 4.96 -0.57 -12.16
CA LEU A 316 3.83 -1.07 -11.38
C LEU A 316 3.74 -2.60 -11.40
N ILE A 317 3.91 -3.21 -12.58
CA ILE A 317 3.92 -4.66 -12.74
C ILE A 317 5.07 -5.27 -11.92
N GLU A 318 6.29 -4.77 -12.09
CA GLU A 318 7.47 -5.32 -11.40
C GLU A 318 7.35 -5.17 -9.88
N GLU A 319 6.92 -4.01 -9.40
CA GLU A 319 6.67 -3.78 -7.98
C GLU A 319 5.63 -4.75 -7.41
N HIS A 320 4.52 -4.95 -8.13
CA HIS A 320 3.47 -5.86 -7.70
C HIS A 320 3.97 -7.31 -7.62
N LEU A 321 4.69 -7.78 -8.64
CA LEU A 321 5.28 -9.13 -8.66
C LEU A 321 6.31 -9.32 -7.53
N HIS A 322 7.14 -8.30 -7.26
CA HIS A 322 8.06 -8.32 -6.12
C HIS A 322 7.32 -8.43 -4.79
N SER A 323 6.24 -7.66 -4.60
CA SER A 323 5.41 -7.71 -3.40
C SER A 323 4.77 -9.09 -3.20
N ILE A 324 4.29 -9.73 -4.27
CA ILE A 324 3.75 -11.10 -4.20
C ILE A 324 4.84 -12.08 -3.74
N ILE A 325 6.03 -12.01 -4.33
CA ILE A 325 7.13 -12.91 -3.95
C ILE A 325 7.51 -12.69 -2.48
N GLU A 326 7.67 -11.44 -2.05
CA GLU A 326 7.98 -11.13 -0.65
C GLU A 326 6.92 -11.64 0.32
N ALA A 327 5.63 -11.55 -0.02
CA ALA A 327 4.55 -12.04 0.83
C ALA A 327 4.47 -13.57 0.89
N HIS A 328 4.72 -14.27 -0.22
CA HIS A 328 4.44 -15.70 -0.36
C HIS A 328 5.69 -16.60 -0.52
N HIS A 329 6.92 -16.08 -0.45
CA HIS A 329 8.14 -16.85 -0.74
C HIS A 329 8.33 -18.12 0.10
N TRP A 330 7.72 -18.21 1.29
CA TRP A 330 7.77 -19.42 2.13
C TRP A 330 6.91 -20.57 1.59
N GLU A 331 5.86 -20.26 0.83
CA GLU A 331 4.87 -21.22 0.33
C GLU A 331 4.88 -21.24 -1.20
N ARG A 332 5.87 -21.92 -1.79
CA ARG A 332 6.12 -21.90 -3.25
C ARG A 332 4.89 -22.16 -4.15
N LYS A 333 3.95 -23.00 -3.71
CA LYS A 333 2.73 -23.31 -4.48
C LYS A 333 1.76 -22.13 -4.45
N ASP A 334 1.63 -21.50 -3.30
CA ASP A 334 0.79 -20.34 -3.09
C ASP A 334 1.38 -19.11 -3.80
N CYS A 335 2.69 -18.89 -3.68
CA CYS A 335 3.41 -17.85 -4.42
C CYS A 335 3.23 -17.99 -5.93
N ALA A 336 3.38 -19.21 -6.47
CA ALA A 336 3.16 -19.45 -7.90
C ALA A 336 1.71 -19.21 -8.33
N ALA A 337 0.74 -19.56 -7.47
CA ALA A 337 -0.68 -19.31 -7.75
C ALA A 337 -1.04 -17.82 -7.74
N HIS A 338 -0.38 -16.99 -6.93
CA HIS A 338 -0.59 -15.54 -6.92
C HIS A 338 0.12 -14.81 -8.07
N LEU A 339 1.18 -15.40 -8.65
CA LEU A 339 1.91 -14.82 -9.80
C LEU A 339 1.27 -15.11 -11.16
N LEU A 340 0.42 -16.15 -11.25
CA LEU A 340 -0.28 -16.60 -12.46
C LEU A 340 -1.68 -16.01 -12.52
#